data_AF-A0A373BBK5-F1
#
_entry.id   AF-A0A373BBK5-F1
#
_cell.length_a   1.000
_cell.length_b   1.000
_cell.length_c   1.000
_cell.angle_alpha   90.00
_cell.angle_beta   90.00
_cell.angle_gamma   90.00
#
_symmetry.space_group_name_H-M   'P 1'
#
loop_
_entity.id
_entity.type
_entity.pdbx_description
1 polymer ?
#
loop_
_entity_poly.entity_id
_entity_poly.type
_entity_poly.pdbx_seq_one_letter_code
_entity_poly.pdbx_strand_id
1 'polypeptide(L)'
;MGQAKNRGSLRERIAQAQQEKLEGERITIEEAKRHLDLPDTAEFLGYVIHLYDEDEFVGKVEETEMAINRIYVKIPDLAQIYETAEDAVNEALKIDKYRLLVCMLFKVNDKHMTNGIWANFDD
;
A
#
# COMPACT_ATOMS: atom_id res chain seq x y z
N MET A 1 -15.44 -27.43 -31.01
CA MET A 1 -14.24 -26.56 -31.03
C MET A 1 -14.70 -25.15 -30.68
N GLY A 2 -14.31 -24.62 -29.52
CA GLY A 2 -14.81 -23.34 -29.02
C GLY A 2 -14.12 -22.98 -27.72
N GLN A 3 -12.80 -22.87 -27.75
CA GLN A 3 -12.00 -22.42 -26.61
C GLN A 3 -12.12 -20.89 -26.52
N ALA A 4 -13.16 -20.42 -25.86
CA ALA A 4 -13.31 -19.03 -25.44
C ALA A 4 -13.80 -19.03 -23.99
N LYS A 5 -13.17 -18.18 -23.16
CA LYS A 5 -13.48 -17.92 -21.75
C LYS A 5 -12.81 -18.85 -20.73
N ASN A 6 -11.49 -18.76 -20.61
CA ASN A 6 -10.89 -18.73 -19.28
C ASN A 6 -9.52 -18.02 -19.34
N ARG A 7 -9.56 -16.74 -19.73
CA ARG A 7 -8.54 -15.79 -19.28
C ARG A 7 -8.77 -15.68 -17.77
N GLY A 8 -7.96 -16.39 -16.97
CA GLY A 8 -7.94 -16.21 -15.52
C GLY A 8 -8.00 -14.72 -15.21
N SER A 9 -8.89 -14.36 -14.31
CA SER A 9 -9.29 -12.98 -14.06
C SER A 9 -8.04 -12.12 -13.86
N LEU A 10 -8.09 -10.84 -14.23
CA LEU A 10 -7.01 -9.87 -13.96
C LEU A 10 -6.46 -10.03 -12.53
N ARG A 11 -7.35 -10.32 -11.56
CA ARG A 11 -7.07 -10.74 -10.18
C ARG A 11 -6.14 -11.96 -10.01
N GLU A 12 -6.32 -13.04 -10.77
CA GLU A 12 -5.51 -14.27 -10.65
C GLU A 12 -4.12 -14.09 -11.26
N ARG A 13 -4.01 -13.32 -12.34
CA ARG A 13 -2.69 -12.95 -12.90
C ARG A 13 -1.94 -11.98 -11.98
N ILE A 14 -2.67 -11.06 -11.34
CA ILE A 14 -2.14 -10.19 -10.30
C ILE A 14 -1.66 -11.03 -9.11
N ALA A 15 -2.45 -11.98 -8.60
CA ALA A 15 -2.04 -12.82 -7.47
C ALA A 15 -0.79 -13.69 -7.75
N GLN A 16 -0.66 -14.25 -8.95
CA GLN A 16 0.53 -15.03 -9.35
C GLN A 16 1.76 -14.14 -9.58
N ALA A 17 1.60 -13.01 -10.28
CA ALA A 17 2.69 -12.05 -10.47
C ALA A 17 3.07 -11.35 -9.15
N GLN A 18 2.15 -11.19 -8.21
CA GLN A 18 2.38 -10.63 -6.87
C GLN A 18 3.15 -11.57 -5.95
N GLN A 19 3.01 -12.90 -6.10
CA GLN A 19 3.88 -13.85 -5.38
C GLN A 19 5.33 -13.79 -5.87
N GLU A 20 5.57 -13.43 -7.13
CA GLU A 20 6.92 -13.40 -7.72
C GLU A 20 7.56 -12.00 -7.77
N LYS A 21 6.79 -10.90 -7.67
CA LYS A 21 7.30 -9.50 -7.82
C LYS A 21 7.20 -8.61 -6.58
N LEU A 22 6.66 -9.07 -5.46
CA LEU A 22 6.80 -8.33 -4.20
C LEU A 22 8.23 -8.52 -3.69
N GLU A 23 9.18 -7.75 -4.20
CA GLU A 23 10.49 -7.52 -3.56
C GLU A 23 10.28 -6.70 -2.28
N GLY A 24 9.56 -7.27 -1.33
CA GLY A 24 9.20 -6.66 -0.05
C GLY A 24 8.99 -7.76 0.96
N GLU A 25 9.67 -7.66 2.10
CA GLU A 25 9.59 -8.65 3.16
C GLU A 25 8.16 -8.63 3.75
N ARG A 26 7.44 -9.77 3.68
CA ARG A 26 6.14 -9.92 4.37
C ARG A 26 6.38 -10.03 5.88
N ILE A 27 6.80 -8.93 6.49
CA ILE A 27 6.92 -8.82 7.93
C ILE A 27 5.53 -8.81 8.56
N THR A 28 5.40 -9.53 9.67
CA THR A 28 4.18 -9.47 10.48
C THR A 28 4.06 -8.12 11.17
N ILE A 29 2.86 -7.77 11.63
CA ILE A 29 2.61 -6.58 12.45
C ILE A 29 3.58 -6.54 13.66
N GLU A 30 3.83 -7.69 14.29
CA GLU A 30 4.76 -7.80 15.41
C GLU A 30 6.21 -7.54 15.01
N GLU A 31 6.65 -8.05 13.86
CA GLU A 31 7.99 -7.76 13.35
C GLU A 31 8.14 -6.30 12.96
N ALA A 32 7.14 -5.70 12.32
CA ALA A 32 7.11 -4.28 12.05
C ALA A 32 7.25 -3.42 13.31
N LYS A 33 6.52 -3.79 14.36
CA LYS A 33 6.65 -3.14 15.68
C LYS A 33 8.08 -3.30 16.21
N ARG A 34 8.68 -4.48 16.13
CA ARG A 34 10.07 -4.71 16.57
C ARG A 34 11.08 -3.90 15.76
N HIS A 35 10.92 -3.84 14.45
CA HIS A 35 11.79 -3.05 13.55
C HIS A 35 11.75 -1.56 13.90
N LEU A 36 10.57 -1.06 14.24
CA LEU A 36 10.36 0.33 14.63
C LEU A 36 10.53 0.61 16.13
N ASP A 37 10.95 -0.40 16.93
CA ASP A 37 11.03 -0.34 18.39
C ASP A 37 9.72 0.19 19.04
N LEU A 38 8.58 -0.18 18.46
CA LEU A 38 7.27 0.27 18.92
C LEU A 38 6.82 -0.55 20.14
N PRO A 39 6.21 0.11 21.14
CA PRO A 39 5.64 -0.57 22.27
C PRO A 39 4.43 -1.44 21.85
N ASP A 40 4.07 -2.42 22.68
CA ASP A 40 2.89 -3.26 22.47
C ASP A 40 1.58 -2.45 22.34
N THR A 41 1.55 -1.25 22.94
CA THR A 41 0.45 -0.29 22.84
C THR A 41 0.26 0.30 21.44
N ALA A 42 1.16 0.01 20.50
CA ALA A 42 1.01 0.41 19.11
C ALA A 42 -0.21 -0.25 18.46
N GLU A 43 -1.17 0.58 18.04
CA GLU A 43 -2.33 0.12 17.29
C GLU A 43 -1.98 0.12 15.80
N PHE A 44 -2.14 -1.04 15.17
CA PHE A 44 -2.03 -1.12 13.71
C PHE A 44 -3.32 -0.58 13.10
N LEU A 45 -3.21 0.48 12.32
CA LEU A 45 -4.35 1.09 11.64
C LEU A 45 -4.61 0.45 10.27
N GLY A 46 -3.56 0.08 9.55
CA GLY A 46 -3.66 -0.52 8.21
C GLY A 46 -2.45 -0.19 7.34
N TYR A 47 -2.60 -0.32 6.03
CA TYR A 47 -1.57 0.03 5.05
C TYR A 47 -1.89 1.37 4.42
N VAL A 48 -0.87 2.17 4.15
CA VAL A 48 -0.98 3.47 3.48
C VAL A 48 0.04 3.57 2.37
N ILE A 49 -0.23 4.41 1.38
CA ILE A 49 0.70 4.64 0.27
C ILE A 49 1.32 6.02 0.48
N HIS A 50 2.62 6.02 0.77
CA HIS A 50 3.43 7.22 0.93
C HIS A 50 4.12 7.57 -0.39
N LEU A 51 4.11 8.83 -0.78
CA LEU A 51 4.82 9.40 -1.92
C LEU A 51 6.18 9.86 -1.40
N TYR A 52 7.24 9.14 -1.77
CA TYR A 52 8.58 9.38 -1.25
C TYR A 52 9.13 10.77 -1.61
N ASP A 53 8.79 11.26 -2.81
CA ASP A 53 9.32 12.54 -3.32
C ASP A 53 8.61 13.76 -2.71
N GLU A 54 7.30 13.68 -2.51
CA GLU A 54 6.47 14.80 -2.05
C GLU A 54 6.23 14.80 -0.53
N ASP A 55 6.59 13.72 0.16
CA ASP A 55 6.30 13.49 1.59
C ASP A 55 4.77 13.56 1.86
N GLU A 56 3.98 12.97 0.95
CA GLU A 56 2.53 12.97 1.00
C GLU A 56 1.98 11.54 1.01
N PHE A 57 0.74 11.36 1.44
CA PHE A 57 0.04 10.07 1.42
C PHE A 57 -1.12 10.12 0.45
N VAL A 58 -1.45 8.97 -0.15
CA VAL A 58 -2.71 8.83 -0.88
C VAL A 58 -3.84 8.91 0.14
N GLY A 59 -4.72 9.90 0.02
CA GLY A 59 -5.81 10.19 0.94
C GLY A 59 -7.16 9.66 0.48
N LYS A 60 -7.57 9.97 -0.74
CA LYS A 60 -8.83 9.47 -1.30
C LYS A 60 -8.65 9.13 -2.76
N VAL A 61 -9.13 7.97 -3.16
CA VAL A 61 -9.16 7.55 -4.57
C VAL A 61 -10.62 7.50 -5.01
N GLU A 62 -10.96 8.35 -5.97
CA GLU A 62 -12.28 8.42 -6.58
C GLU A 62 -12.17 7.94 -8.03
N GLU A 63 -12.58 6.69 -8.26
CA GLU A 63 -12.66 6.12 -9.60
C GLU A 63 -14.04 6.43 -10.20
N THR A 64 -14.04 7.11 -11.34
CA THR A 64 -15.24 7.38 -12.14
C THR A 64 -15.08 6.74 -13.52
N GLU A 65 -16.19 6.62 -14.26
CA GLU A 65 -16.21 6.01 -15.61
C GLU A 65 -15.26 6.70 -16.62
N MET A 66 -14.86 7.95 -16.35
CA MET A 66 -14.02 8.76 -17.24
C MET A 66 -12.62 9.02 -16.70
N ALA A 67 -12.41 8.97 -15.38
CA ALA A 67 -11.13 9.30 -14.76
C ALA A 67 -10.96 8.71 -13.36
N ILE A 68 -9.70 8.46 -12.98
CA ILE A 68 -9.31 8.15 -11.60
C ILE A 68 -8.76 9.43 -10.98
N ASN A 69 -9.48 10.00 -10.03
CA ASN A 69 -9.03 11.14 -9.24
C ASN A 69 -8.37 10.65 -7.95
N ARG A 70 -7.15 11.10 -7.67
CA ARG A 70 -6.42 10.75 -6.44
C ARG A 70 -6.10 12.02 -5.68
N ILE A 71 -6.55 12.07 -4.45
CA ILE A 71 -6.29 13.16 -3.52
C ILE A 71 -5.08 12.74 -2.68
N TYR A 72 -4.06 13.59 -2.64
CA TYR A 72 -2.87 13.42 -1.81
C TYR A 72 -2.98 14.33 -0.58
N VAL A 73 -2.53 13.83 0.57
CA VAL A 73 -2.64 14.49 1.87
C VAL A 73 -1.34 14.36 2.66
N LYS A 74 -0.95 15.40 3.38
CA LYS A 74 0.25 15.38 4.23
C LYS A 74 0.04 14.76 5.61
N ILE A 75 -1.22 14.55 5.97
CA ILE A 75 -1.60 14.07 7.29
C ILE A 75 -1.91 12.58 7.16
N PRO A 76 -1.18 11.69 7.85
CA PRO A 76 -1.41 10.24 7.78
C PRO A 76 -2.81 9.85 8.30
N ASP A 77 -3.42 10.65 9.16
CA ASP A 77 -4.80 10.46 9.65
C ASP A 77 -5.86 10.64 8.54
N LEU A 78 -5.56 11.44 7.52
CA LEU A 78 -6.41 11.63 6.34
C LEU A 78 -6.05 10.69 5.19
N ALA A 79 -5.02 9.85 5.38
CA ALA A 79 -4.58 8.91 4.36
C ALA A 79 -5.66 7.83 4.14
N GLN A 80 -5.71 7.32 2.92
CA GLN A 80 -6.48 6.13 2.59
C GLN A 80 -5.80 4.95 3.28
N ILE A 81 -6.49 4.42 4.29
CA ILE A 81 -6.05 3.24 5.01
C ILE A 81 -6.64 2.02 4.31
N TYR A 82 -5.75 1.16 3.86
CA TYR A 82 -6.07 -0.11 3.22
C TYR A 82 -6.02 -1.23 4.26
N GLU A 83 -7.02 -2.11 4.24
CA GLU A 83 -7.08 -3.26 5.17
C GLU A 83 -5.97 -4.29 4.88
N THR A 84 -5.57 -4.41 3.62
CA THR A 84 -4.56 -5.38 3.17
C THR A 84 -3.43 -4.72 2.39
N ALA A 85 -2.22 -5.26 2.53
CA ALA A 85 -1.07 -4.83 1.75
C ALA A 85 -1.32 -4.97 0.25
N GLU A 86 -2.08 -5.99 -0.15
CA GLU A 86 -2.44 -6.25 -1.54
C GLU A 86 -3.26 -5.11 -2.15
N ASP A 87 -4.22 -4.55 -1.40
CA ASP A 87 -5.03 -3.43 -1.90
C ASP A 87 -4.18 -2.17 -2.06
N ALA A 88 -3.33 -1.89 -1.06
CA ALA A 88 -2.39 -0.77 -1.12
C ALA A 88 -1.38 -0.90 -2.28
N VAL A 89 -0.79 -2.07 -2.48
CA VAL A 89 0.13 -2.34 -3.59
C VAL A 89 -0.60 -2.26 -4.92
N ASN A 90 -1.79 -2.82 -5.04
CA ASN A 90 -2.57 -2.74 -6.28
C ASN A 90 -2.86 -1.29 -6.66
N GLU A 91 -3.22 -0.43 -5.70
CA GLU A 91 -3.44 0.98 -5.98
C GLU A 91 -2.12 1.72 -6.28
N ALA A 92 -1.04 1.41 -5.56
CA ALA A 92 0.28 1.95 -5.84
C ALA A 92 0.78 1.59 -7.25
N LEU A 93 0.54 0.36 -7.72
CA LEU A 93 0.88 -0.09 -9.07
C LEU A 93 0.11 0.64 -10.17
N LYS A 94 -1.07 1.19 -9.87
CA LYS A 94 -1.80 2.05 -10.83
C LYS A 94 -1.20 3.46 -10.92
N ILE A 95 -0.22 3.79 -10.09
CA ILE A 95 0.43 5.10 -10.02
C ILE A 95 1.90 4.91 -10.40
N ASP A 96 2.20 5.00 -11.70
CA ASP A 96 3.57 4.86 -12.22
C ASP A 96 4.34 6.21 -12.25
N LYS A 97 3.62 7.32 -12.09
CA LYS A 97 4.19 8.67 -12.22
C LYS A 97 5.07 9.10 -11.03
N TYR A 98 4.88 8.49 -9.87
CA TYR A 98 5.49 8.90 -8.61
C TYR A 98 6.29 7.75 -7.99
N ARG A 99 7.30 8.11 -7.19
CA ARG A 99 8.00 7.16 -6.33
C ARG A 99 7.15 6.92 -5.09
N LEU A 100 6.72 5.68 -4.90
CA LEU A 100 5.76 5.31 -3.87
C LEU A 100 6.36 4.27 -2.95
N LEU A 101 6.00 4.39 -1.68
CA LEU A 101 6.35 3.48 -0.61
C LEU A 101 5.05 3.05 0.07
N VAL A 102 4.72 1.77 -0.04
CA VAL A 102 3.63 1.19 0.75
C VAL A 102 4.16 0.98 2.15
N CYS A 103 3.50 1.61 3.11
CA CYS A 103 3.86 1.56 4.52
C CYS A 103 2.72 0.97 5.37
N MET A 104 3.09 0.28 6.44
CA MET A 104 2.16 -0.02 7.53
C MET A 104 2.05 1.19 8.45
N LEU A 105 0.83 1.62 8.73
CA LEU A 105 0.52 2.71 9.62
C LEU A 105 0.22 2.19 11.03
N PHE A 106 0.94 2.72 12.00
CA PHE A 106 0.78 2.45 13.42
C PHE A 106 0.47 3.73 14.17
N LYS A 107 -0.38 3.65 15.19
CA LYS A 107 -0.66 4.73 16.13
C LYS A 107 -0.11 4.40 17.51
N VAL A 108 0.76 5.28 18.03
CA VAL A 108 1.40 5.14 19.35
C VAL A 108 1.31 6.47 20.09
N ASN A 109 0.62 6.49 21.24
CA ASN A 109 0.52 7.69 22.11
C ASN A 109 0.20 8.97 21.32
N ASP A 110 -0.77 8.90 20.41
CA ASP A 110 -1.22 9.98 19.52
C ASP A 110 -0.30 10.34 18.34
N LYS A 111 0.83 9.63 18.16
CA LYS A 111 1.70 9.78 16.99
C LYS A 111 1.46 8.66 15.97
N HIS A 112 1.50 9.03 14.70
CA HIS A 112 1.50 8.08 13.59
C HIS A 112 2.95 7.69 13.25
N MET A 113 3.18 6.38 13.12
CA MET A 113 4.46 5.78 12.75
C MET A 113 4.22 4.92 11.51
N THR A 114 5.10 5.01 10.52
CA THR A 114 4.96 4.26 9.27
C THR A 114 6.15 3.36 9.04
N ASN A 115 5.92 2.08 8.71
CA ASN A 115 6.98 1.16 8.32
C ASN A 115 6.89 0.80 6.84
N GLY A 116 7.89 1.16 6.04
CA GLY A 116 7.93 0.80 4.62
C GLY A 116 8.10 -0.70 4.41
N ILE A 117 7.21 -1.32 3.65
CA ILE A 117 7.25 -2.76 3.33
C ILE A 117 7.50 -3.03 1.85
N TRP A 118 7.18 -2.07 0.99
CA TRP A 118 7.33 -2.21 -0.45
C TRP A 118 7.52 -0.84 -1.07
N ALA A 119 8.51 -0.72 -1.95
CA ALA A 119 8.77 0.49 -2.74
C ALA A 119 8.59 0.17 -4.22
N ASN A 120 8.10 1.13 -5.01
CA ASN A 120 8.07 0.99 -6.48
C ASN A 120 9.37 1.45 -7.15
N PHE A 121 10.37 1.84 -6.36
CA PHE A 121 11.64 2.40 -6.82
C PHE A 121 12.82 1.65 -6.18
N ASP A 122 13.93 1.61 -6.91
CA ASP A 122 15.22 1.12 -6.42
C ASP A 122 15.95 2.29 -5.72
N ASP A 123 16.56 2.05 -4.55
CA ASP A 123 17.29 3.05 -3.74
C ASP A 123 18.62 3.47 -4.40
#